data_AF-A0AA43L752-F1
#
_entry.id   AF-A0AA43L752-F1
#
_cell.length_a   1.000
_cell.length_b   1.000
_cell.length_c   1.000
_cell.angle_alpha   90.00
_cell.angle_beta   90.00
_cell.angle_gamma   90.00
#
_symmetry.space_group_name_H-M   'P 1'
#
loop_
_entity.id
_entity.type
_entity.pdbx_description
1 polymer ?
#
loop_
_entity_poly.entity_id
_entity_poly.type
_entity_poly.pdbx_seq_one_letter_code
_entity_poly.pdbx_strand_id
1 'polypeptide(L)'
;MKDESAIKTIQVTAIRRRIRILKAEMDRGTNLSRNRVIQIEGEISELRQKLKALNKTHRPKPKHKSLGNCINPKCRKRIMVGQSVVKYGHLGLCCDFKCLVGAMNGS
;
A
#
# COMPACT_ATOMS: atom_id res chain seq x y z
N MET A 1 22.18 3.31 -4.75
CA MET A 1 20.82 3.49 -4.17
C MET A 1 20.25 2.27 -3.43
N LYS A 2 20.92 1.10 -3.39
CA LYS A 2 20.42 -0.07 -2.64
C LYS A 2 20.58 0.08 -1.11
N ASP A 3 21.61 0.78 -0.67
CA ASP A 3 21.99 0.89 0.75
C ASP A 3 21.02 1.77 1.55
N GLU A 4 20.53 2.86 0.96
CA GLU A 4 19.59 3.76 1.65
C GLU A 4 18.23 3.10 1.94
N SER A 5 17.79 2.19 1.05
CA SER A 5 16.57 1.40 1.24
C SER A 5 16.74 0.34 2.32
N ALA A 6 17.91 -0.31 2.38
CA ALA A 6 18.23 -1.29 3.42
C ALA A 6 18.30 -0.63 4.81
N ILE A 7 18.99 0.51 4.93
CA ILE A 7 19.11 1.26 6.20
C ILE A 7 17.74 1.69 6.73
N LYS A 8 16.87 2.23 5.86
CA LYS A 8 15.50 2.62 6.25
C LYS A 8 14.66 1.42 6.69
N THR A 9 14.82 0.26 6.05
CA THR A 9 14.12 -0.97 6.43
C THR A 9 14.55 -1.44 7.83
N ILE A 10 15.85 -1.38 8.12
CA ILE A 10 16.39 -1.66 9.46
C ILE A 10 15.81 -0.70 10.51
N GLN A 11 15.78 0.60 10.21
CA GLN A 11 15.21 1.62 11.11
C GLN A 11 13.71 1.41 11.39
N VAL A 12 12.91 1.13 10.35
CA VAL A 12 11.48 0.82 10.50
C VAL A 12 11.28 -0.43 11.36
N THR A 13 12.13 -1.44 11.17
CA THR A 13 12.07 -2.69 11.93
C THR A 13 12.43 -2.48 13.40
N ALA A 14 13.47 -1.69 13.68
CA ALA A 14 13.87 -1.33 15.03
C ALA A 14 12.78 -0.55 15.77
N ILE A 15 12.16 0.45 15.12
CA ILE A 15 11.06 1.24 15.69
C ILE A 15 9.86 0.34 16.01
N ARG A 16 9.47 -0.55 15.08
CA ARG A 16 8.36 -1.51 15.32
C ARG A 16 8.66 -2.44 16.48
N ARG A 17 9.89 -2.93 16.59
CA ARG A 17 10.33 -3.77 17.71
C ARG A 17 10.22 -3.02 19.04
N ARG A 18 10.66 -1.76 19.10
CA ARG A 18 10.57 -0.95 20.32
C ARG A 18 9.13 -0.71 20.76
N ILE A 19 8.23 -0.38 19.82
CA ILE A 19 6.79 -0.24 20.12
C ILE A 19 6.21 -1.54 20.70
N ARG A 20 6.60 -2.70 20.15
CA ARG A 20 6.12 -4.01 20.66
C ARG A 20 6.59 -4.26 22.09
N ILE A 21 7.85 -3.95 22.40
CA ILE A 21 8.40 -4.09 23.75
C ILE A 21 7.64 -3.20 24.74
N LEU A 22 7.46 -1.92 24.39
CA LEU A 22 6.74 -0.95 25.23
C LEU A 22 5.28 -1.38 25.50
N LYS A 23 4.59 -1.92 24.50
CA LYS A 23 3.25 -2.51 24.70
C LYS A 23 3.28 -3.73 25.60
N ALA A 24 4.24 -4.63 25.42
CA ALA A 24 4.38 -5.80 26.28
C ALA A 24 4.73 -5.42 27.73
N GLU A 25 5.49 -4.34 27.95
CA GLU A 25 5.72 -3.76 29.28
C GLU A 25 4.39 -3.30 29.91
N MET A 26 3.53 -2.61 29.15
CA MET A 26 2.19 -2.24 29.61
C MET A 26 1.31 -3.45 29.94
N ASP A 27 1.29 -4.46 29.06
CA ASP A 27 0.41 -5.63 29.20
C ASP A 27 0.83 -6.53 30.37
N ARG A 28 2.14 -6.63 30.67
CA ARG A 28 2.66 -7.40 31.80
C ARG A 28 2.54 -6.68 33.13
N GLY A 29 2.43 -5.35 33.10
CA GLY A 29 2.43 -4.50 34.26
C GLY A 29 1.07 -4.41 34.93
N THR A 30 0.65 -5.44 35.66
CA THR A 30 -0.56 -5.41 36.51
C THR A 30 -0.53 -4.32 37.59
N ASN A 31 0.61 -3.65 37.80
CA ASN A 31 0.80 -2.55 38.77
C ASN A 31 1.67 -1.40 38.22
N LEU A 32 1.59 -1.06 36.93
CA LEU A 32 2.28 0.14 36.43
C LEU A 32 1.65 1.40 37.03
N SER A 33 2.49 2.28 37.58
CA SER A 33 2.03 3.59 38.03
C SER A 33 1.46 4.38 36.84
N ARG A 34 0.43 5.19 37.10
CA ARG A 34 -0.19 6.05 36.08
C ARG A 34 0.85 6.90 35.33
N ASN A 35 1.86 7.39 36.02
CA ASN A 35 2.97 8.16 35.44
C ASN A 35 3.79 7.33 34.46
N ARG A 36 4.06 6.05 34.77
CA ARG A 36 4.81 5.16 33.89
C ARG A 36 4.00 4.81 32.64
N VAL A 37 2.68 4.64 32.76
CA VAL A 37 1.78 4.44 31.61
C VAL A 37 1.84 5.65 30.67
N ILE A 38 1.70 6.87 31.21
CA ILE A 38 1.76 8.11 30.42
C ILE A 38 3.10 8.25 29.68
N GLN A 39 4.22 7.92 30.33
CA GLN A 39 5.54 7.94 29.69
C GLN A 39 5.61 6.95 28.51
N ILE A 40 5.15 5.71 28.71
CA ILE A 40 5.17 4.68 27.67
C ILE A 40 4.28 5.09 26.49
N GLU A 41 3.09 5.64 26.75
CA GLU A 41 2.20 6.14 25.70
C GLU A 41 2.83 7.29 24.90
N GLY A 42 3.54 8.19 25.60
CA GLY A 42 4.33 9.26 24.97
C GLY A 42 5.41 8.71 24.04
N GLU A 43 6.23 7.77 24.53
CA GLU A 43 7.26 7.11 23.71
C GLU A 43 6.66 6.40 22.48
N ILE A 44 5.53 5.69 22.65
CA ILE A 44 4.84 5.05 21.53
C ILE A 44 4.35 6.08 20.51
N SER A 45 3.83 7.23 20.96
CA SER A 45 3.35 8.31 20.10
C SER A 45 4.49 8.88 19.25
N GLU A 46 5.62 9.20 19.87
CA GLU A 46 6.81 9.71 19.15
C GLU A 46 7.34 8.69 18.13
N LEU A 47 7.43 7.42 18.52
CA LEU A 47 7.89 6.34 17.64
C LEU A 47 6.95 6.17 16.43
N ARG A 48 5.63 6.31 16.62
CA ARG A 48 4.65 6.31 15.52
C ARG A 48 4.83 7.51 14.60
N GLN A 49 5.12 8.70 15.13
CA GLN A 49 5.41 9.88 14.31
C GLN A 49 6.67 9.69 13.47
N LYS A 50 7.76 9.18 14.07
CA LYS A 50 9.00 8.82 13.36
C LYS A 50 8.74 7.80 12.25
N LEU A 51 7.93 6.78 12.52
CA LEU A 51 7.52 5.79 11.52
C LEU A 51 6.73 6.41 10.36
N LYS A 52 5.81 7.33 10.66
CA LYS A 52 5.01 8.05 9.66
C LYS A 52 5.90 8.94 8.78
N ALA A 53 6.88 9.61 9.36
CA ALA A 53 7.85 10.41 8.62
C ALA A 53 8.68 9.54 7.67
N LEU A 54 9.23 8.43 8.17
CA LEU A 54 10.01 7.47 7.36
C LEU A 54 9.19 6.86 6.21
N ASN A 55 7.91 6.52 6.45
CA ASN A 55 7.03 5.95 5.43
C ASN A 55 6.54 6.99 4.39
N LYS A 56 6.35 8.26 4.78
CA LYS A 56 5.96 9.34 3.84
C LYS A 56 7.01 9.54 2.76
N THR A 57 8.29 9.40 3.09
CA THR A 57 9.41 9.57 2.15
C THR A 57 9.54 8.41 1.16
N HIS A 58 8.85 7.28 1.39
CA HIS A 58 8.97 6.07 0.58
C HIS A 58 7.62 5.40 0.33
N ARG A 59 6.60 6.18 -0.02
CA ARG A 59 5.47 5.61 -0.74
C ARG A 59 5.82 5.71 -2.22
N PRO A 60 6.40 4.67 -2.86
CA PRO A 60 6.45 4.67 -4.31
C PRO A 60 5.01 4.85 -4.76
N LYS A 61 4.71 5.95 -5.46
CA LYS A 61 3.45 6.06 -6.19
C LYS A 61 3.41 4.79 -7.04
N PRO A 62 2.42 3.91 -6.89
CA PRO A 62 2.37 2.75 -7.75
C PRO A 62 2.23 3.32 -9.17
N LYS A 63 3.32 3.21 -9.94
CA LYS A 63 3.31 3.54 -11.37
C LYS A 63 2.52 2.41 -12.03
N HIS A 64 1.21 2.39 -11.80
CA HIS A 64 0.30 1.58 -12.59
C HIS A 64 0.34 2.16 -14.00
N LYS A 65 1.24 1.62 -14.83
CA LYS A 65 1.23 1.90 -16.25
C LYS A 65 -0.09 1.34 -16.79
N SER A 66 -0.81 2.19 -17.51
CA SER A 66 -2.06 1.84 -18.15
C SER A 66 -1.77 1.43 -19.59
N LEU A 67 -2.37 0.35 -20.06
CA LEU A 67 -2.36 -0.02 -21.49
C LEU A 67 -3.36 0.81 -22.31
N GLY A 68 -4.27 1.52 -21.63
CA GLY A 68 -5.30 2.34 -22.26
C GLY A 68 -6.67 2.05 -21.65
N ASN A 69 -7.71 2.54 -22.30
CA ASN A 69 -9.08 2.21 -21.93
C ASN A 69 -9.56 0.99 -22.70
N CYS A 70 -10.50 0.25 -22.10
CA CYS A 70 -11.28 -0.76 -22.79
C CYS A 70 -11.94 -0.17 -24.04
N ILE A 71 -11.88 -0.88 -25.17
CA ILE A 71 -12.50 -0.44 -26.44
C ILE A 71 -14.02 -0.31 -26.31
N ASN A 72 -14.67 -1.09 -25.42
CA ASN A 72 -16.08 -0.94 -25.16
C ASN A 72 -16.37 0.33 -24.33
N PRO A 73 -17.05 1.35 -24.89
CA PRO A 73 -17.35 2.59 -24.18
C PRO A 73 -18.33 2.39 -23.02
N LYS A 74 -19.13 1.31 -23.02
CA LYS A 74 -20.02 0.95 -21.90
C LYS A 74 -19.21 0.45 -20.69
N CYS A 75 -18.04 -0.15 -20.91
CA CYS A 75 -17.23 -0.69 -19.83
C CYS A 75 -16.44 0.39 -19.06
N ARG A 76 -16.04 1.50 -19.71
CA ARG A 76 -15.29 2.65 -19.11
C ARG A 76 -14.12 2.26 -18.19
N LYS A 77 -13.56 1.07 -18.36
CA LYS A 77 -12.49 0.53 -17.52
C LYS A 77 -11.13 0.89 -18.12
N ARG A 78 -10.24 1.41 -17.28
CA ARG A 78 -8.83 1.56 -17.58
C ARG A 78 -8.14 0.21 -17.38
N ILE A 79 -7.40 -0.24 -18.40
CA ILE A 79 -6.67 -1.50 -18.39
C ILE A 79 -5.27 -1.25 -17.84
N MET A 80 -4.92 -1.97 -16.77
CA MET A 80 -3.59 -1.87 -16.16
C MET A 80 -2.62 -2.88 -16.77
N VAL A 81 -1.34 -2.53 -16.83
CA VAL A 81 -0.28 -3.48 -17.20
C VAL A 81 -0.29 -4.65 -16.20
N GLY A 82 -0.31 -5.88 -16.71
CA GLY A 82 -0.39 -7.12 -15.92
C GLY A 82 -1.82 -7.64 -15.69
N GLN A 83 -2.85 -6.90 -16.09
CA GLN A 83 -4.23 -7.38 -16.08
C GLN A 83 -4.48 -8.29 -17.29
N SER A 84 -5.17 -9.42 -17.09
CA SER A 84 -5.66 -10.27 -18.19
C SER A 84 -6.64 -9.48 -19.06
N VAL A 85 -6.46 -9.55 -20.38
CA VAL A 85 -7.27 -8.81 -21.37
C VAL A 85 -7.59 -9.67 -22.57
N VAL A 86 -8.64 -9.29 -23.29
CA VAL A 86 -9.00 -9.88 -24.58
C VAL A 86 -8.73 -8.88 -25.68
N LYS A 87 -7.99 -9.30 -26.71
CA LYS A 87 -7.64 -8.47 -27.87
C LYS A 87 -8.72 -8.60 -28.95
N TYR A 88 -9.15 -7.47 -29.52
CA TYR A 88 -10.06 -7.44 -30.65
C TYR A 88 -9.32 -6.99 -31.92
N GLY A 89 -8.79 -7.94 -32.68
CA GLY A 89 -8.04 -7.66 -33.91
C GLY A 89 -7.00 -6.54 -33.72
N HIS A 90 -7.01 -5.55 -34.62
CA HIS A 90 -6.22 -4.32 -34.50
C HIS A 90 -6.95 -3.17 -33.80
N LEU A 91 -8.22 -3.37 -33.42
CA LEU A 91 -9.13 -2.31 -32.99
C LEU A 91 -8.93 -1.93 -31.51
N GLY A 92 -8.46 -2.85 -30.66
CA GLY A 92 -8.13 -2.52 -29.27
C GLY A 92 -8.20 -3.69 -28.29
N LEU A 93 -8.23 -3.35 -27.00
CA LEU A 93 -8.26 -4.30 -25.87
C LEU A 93 -9.56 -4.16 -25.07
N CYS A 94 -10.06 -5.29 -24.55
CA CYS A 94 -11.16 -5.36 -23.59
C CYS A 94 -10.70 -5.99 -22.27
N CYS A 95 -11.31 -5.58 -21.15
CA CYS A 95 -10.98 -6.11 -19.82
C CYS A 95 -11.40 -7.57 -19.62
N ASP A 96 -12.39 -8.06 -20.36
CA ASP A 96 -12.87 -9.43 -20.34
C ASP A 96 -13.65 -9.75 -21.63
N PHE A 97 -13.97 -11.04 -21.83
CA PHE A 97 -14.68 -11.52 -23.01
C PHE A 97 -16.12 -11.00 -23.09
N LYS A 98 -16.79 -10.78 -21.96
CA LYS A 98 -18.16 -10.23 -21.93
C LYS A 98 -18.18 -8.80 -22.46
N CYS A 99 -17.22 -7.97 -22.03
CA CYS A 99 -17.03 -6.61 -22.54
C CYS A 99 -16.67 -6.61 -24.04
N LEU A 100 -15.91 -7.61 -24.51
CA LEU A 100 -15.63 -7.77 -25.93
C LEU A 100 -16.89 -8.07 -26.74
N VAL A 101 -17.68 -9.08 -26.34
CA VAL A 101 -18.95 -9.42 -26.99
C VAL A 101 -19.89 -8.20 -27.00
N GLY A 102 -19.98 -7.47 -25.89
CA GLY A 102 -20.74 -6.22 -25.82
C GLY A 102 -20.21 -5.08 -26.70
N ALA A 103 -18.94 -5.11 -27.11
CA ALA A 103 -18.39 -4.16 -28.09
C ALA A 103 -18.70 -4.59 -29.53
N MET A 104 -18.68 -5.90 -29.79
CA MET A 104 -18.97 -6.48 -31.11
C MET A 104 -20.44 -6.39 -31.49
N ASN A 105 -21.33 -6.52 -30.51
CA ASN A 105 -22.78 -6.51 -30.73
C ASN A 105 -23.39 -5.11 -30.87
N GLY A 106 -22.55 -4.08 -31.04
CA GLY A 106 -22.98 -2.71 -31.28
C GLY A 106 -23.32 -1.94 -30.01
N SER A 107 -22.92 -0.67 -30.00
CA SER A 107 -23.50 0.33 -29.10
C SER A 107 -24.99 0.45 -29.35
#